data_AF-A0A350MUK8-F1
#
_entry.id   AF-A0A350MUK8-F1
#
_cell.length_a   1.000
_cell.length_b   1.000
_cell.length_c   1.000
_cell.angle_alpha   90.00
_cell.angle_beta   90.00
_cell.angle_gamma   90.00
#
_symmetry.space_group_name_H-M   'P 1'
#
loop_
_entity.id
_entity.type
_entity.pdbx_description
1 polymer ?
#
loop_
_entity_poly.entity_id
_entity_poly.type
_entity_poly.pdbx_seq_one_letter_code
_entity_poly.pdbx_strand_id
1 'polypeptide(L)'
;MVVIRLVDTAFVVYFWLIIIRVIFSWIPLSSNAVVERVRGFVYELTDPYLNLFRRLLPILNLGGMGLDLSPIIAILALGFIHRIAVSILLQVLVRI
;
A
#
# COMPACT_ATOMS: atom_id res chain seq x y z
N MET A 1 12.60 16.03 14.48
CA MET A 1 11.36 16.54 13.85
C MET A 1 11.28 16.28 12.36
N VAL A 2 12.28 16.66 11.54
CA VAL A 2 12.26 16.42 10.08
C VAL A 2 12.15 14.94 9.70
N VAL A 3 12.92 14.07 10.36
CA VAL A 3 12.90 12.61 10.11
C VAL A 3 11.50 12.01 10.30
N ILE A 4 10.78 12.41 11.35
CA ILE A 4 9.41 11.93 11.61
C ILE A 4 8.48 12.35 10.47
N ARG A 5 8.57 13.61 10.01
CA ARG A 5 7.76 14.09 8.87
C ARG A 5 8.04 13.33 7.59
N LEU A 6 9.29 12.93 7.34
CA LEU A 6 9.65 12.10 6.18
C LEU A 6 8.99 10.71 6.27
N VAL A 7 9.01 10.08 7.45
CA VAL A 7 8.35 8.80 7.68
C VAL A 7 6.83 8.91 7.52
N ASP A 8 6.22 9.96 8.09
CA ASP A 8 4.79 10.22 7.94
C ASP A 8 4.40 10.44 6.48
N THR A 9 5.20 11.22 5.74
CA THR A 9 4.96 11.48 4.32
C THR A 9 5.07 10.21 3.50
N ALA A 10 6.11 9.41 3.74
CA ALA A 10 6.29 8.13 3.07
C ALA A 10 5.13 7.17 3.34
N PHE A 11 4.65 7.10 4.59
CA PHE A 11 3.48 6.32 4.96
C PHE A 11 2.23 6.78 4.21
N VAL A 12 1.95 8.09 4.19
CA VAL A 12 0.77 8.64 3.50
C VAL A 12 0.83 8.38 2.00
N VAL A 13 1.99 8.60 1.37
CA VAL A 13 2.18 8.33 -0.06
C VAL A 13 1.92 6.86 -0.37
N TYR A 14 2.50 5.95 0.42
CA TYR A 14 2.35 4.51 0.17
C TYR A 14 0.92 4.01 0.46
N PHE A 15 0.27 4.54 1.50
CA PHE A 15 -1.15 4.31 1.77
C PHE A 15 -2.01 4.68 0.55
N TRP A 16 -1.82 5.87 0.00
CA TRP A 16 -2.57 6.30 -1.19
C TRP A 16 -2.24 5.48 -2.43
N LEU A 17 -0.99 5.04 -2.62
CA LEU A 17 -0.65 4.11 -3.70
C LEU A 17 -1.45 2.81 -3.62
N ILE A 18 -1.60 2.23 -2.42
CA ILE A 18 -2.42 1.03 -2.22
C ILE A 18 -3.90 1.31 -2.51
N ILE A 19 -4.43 2.47 -2.10
CA ILE A 19 -5.82 2.86 -2.41
C ILE A 19 -6.02 3.02 -3.93
N ILE A 20 -5.12 3.73 -4.62
CA ILE A 20 -5.18 3.90 -6.08
C ILE A 20 -5.13 2.55 -6.80
N ARG A 21 -4.28 1.64 -6.33
CA ARG A 21 -4.20 0.27 -6.86
C ARG A 21 -5.52 -0.49 -6.71
N VAL A 22 -6.21 -0.37 -5.57
CA VAL A 22 -7.54 -0.97 -5.37
C VAL A 22 -8.57 -0.37 -6.33
N ILE A 23 -8.52 0.95 -6.54
CA ILE A 23 -9.39 1.60 -7.52
C ILE A 23 -9.12 1.06 -8.94
N PHE A 24 -7.85 0.94 -9.31
CA PHE A 24 -7.44 0.40 -10.62
C PHE A 24 -7.81 -1.07 -10.82
N SER A 25 -7.97 -1.86 -9.75
CA SER A 25 -8.39 -3.26 -9.87
C SER A 25 -9.89 -3.42 -10.09
N TRP A 26 -10.71 -2.45 -9.69
CA TRP A 26 -12.17 -2.50 -9.82
C TRP A 26 -12.70 -1.76 -11.04
N ILE A 27 -12.03 -0.67 -11.44
CA ILE A 27 -12.47 0.16 -12.55
C ILE A 27 -11.80 -0.29 -13.85
N PRO A 28 -12.57 -0.61 -14.90
CA PRO A 28 -12.01 -0.83 -16.23
C PRO A 28 -11.47 0.50 -16.76
N LEU A 29 -10.15 0.58 -16.94
CA LEU A 29 -9.46 1.76 -17.44
C LEU A 29 -9.20 1.64 -18.94
N SER A 30 -9.09 2.79 -19.64
CA SER A 30 -8.74 2.81 -21.07
C SER A 30 -7.32 2.29 -21.30
N SER A 31 -7.12 1.49 -22.35
CA SER A 31 -5.81 0.91 -22.71
C SER A 31 -4.85 1.89 -23.42
N ASN A 32 -4.97 3.19 -23.15
CA ASN A 32 -4.04 4.16 -23.72
C ASN A 32 -2.66 4.05 -23.05
N ALA A 33 -1.60 4.42 -23.77
CA ALA A 33 -0.22 4.20 -23.33
C ALA A 33 0.13 4.90 -22.00
N VAL A 34 -0.50 6.04 -21.71
CA VAL A 34 -0.25 6.81 -20.48
C VAL A 34 -0.86 6.11 -19.27
N VAL A 35 -2.13 5.71 -19.38
CA VAL A 35 -2.87 5.02 -18.32
C VAL A 35 -2.23 3.67 -18.02
N GLU A 36 -1.82 2.92 -19.04
CA GLU A 36 -1.13 1.65 -18.84
C GLU A 36 0.22 1.81 -18.12
N ARG A 37 0.97 2.89 -18.42
CA ARG A 37 2.21 3.21 -17.69
C ARG A 37 1.96 3.50 -16.22
N VAL A 38 0.98 4.36 -15.93
CA VAL A 38 0.66 4.75 -14.54
C VAL A 38 0.16 3.54 -13.76
N ARG A 39 -0.72 2.73 -14.37
CA ARG A 39 -1.20 1.48 -13.79
C ARG A 39 -0.04 0.52 -13.52
N GLY A 40 0.82 0.26 -14.51
CA GLY A 40 1.99 -0.59 -14.36
C GLY A 40 2.90 -0.14 -13.21
N PHE A 41 3.20 1.16 -13.14
CA PHE A 41 4.01 1.73 -12.06
C PHE A 41 3.40 1.52 -10.66
N VAL A 42 2.09 1.79 -10.51
CA VAL A 42 1.39 1.57 -9.24
C VAL A 42 1.45 0.09 -8.83
N TYR A 43 1.24 -0.82 -9.79
CA TYR A 43 1.28 -2.26 -9.52
C TYR A 43 2.69 -2.72 -9.16
N GLU A 44 3.73 -2.27 -9.88
CA GLU A 44 5.12 -2.61 -9.60
C GLU A 44 5.56 -2.19 -8.18
N LEU A 45 5.13 -1.02 -7.71
CA LEU A 45 5.44 -0.54 -6.36
C LEU A 45 4.65 -1.24 -5.24
N THR A 46 3.44 -1.70 -5.53
CA THR A 46 2.54 -2.25 -4.51
C THR A 46 2.47 -3.78 -4.50
N ASP A 47 2.79 -4.44 -5.62
CA ASP A 47 2.73 -5.91 -5.77
C ASP A 47 3.67 -6.64 -4.81
N PRO A 48 4.96 -6.31 -4.69
CA PRO A 48 5.86 -7.03 -3.79
C PRO A 48 5.33 -7.07 -2.35
N TYR A 49 4.79 -5.94 -1.88
CA TYR A 49 4.21 -5.82 -0.55
C TYR A 49 2.90 -6.61 -0.42
N LEU A 50 1.97 -6.45 -1.37
CA LEU A 50 0.67 -7.12 -1.33
C LEU A 50 0.77 -8.63 -1.55
N ASN A 51 1.77 -9.09 -2.31
CA ASN A 51 2.07 -10.50 -2.51
C ASN A 51 2.45 -11.22 -1.20
N LEU A 52 2.99 -10.51 -0.19
CA LEU A 52 3.22 -11.09 1.14
C LEU A 52 1.90 -11.49 1.81
N PHE A 53 0.85 -10.68 1.64
CA PHE A 53 -0.45 -10.90 2.26
C PHE A 53 -1.38 -11.79 1.42
N ARG A 54 -1.20 -11.80 0.08
CA ARG A 54 -1.92 -12.73 -0.82
C ARG A 54 -1.63 -14.20 -0.54
N ARG A 55 -0.48 -14.51 0.07
CA ARG A 55 -0.16 -15.87 0.52
C ARG A 55 -0.95 -16.27 1.77
N LEU A 56 -1.41 -15.28 2.55
CA LEU A 56 -2.13 -15.49 3.80
C LEU A 56 -3.64 -15.51 3.60
N LEU A 57 -4.15 -14.88 2.54
CA LEU A 57 -5.57 -14.78 2.24
C LEU A 57 -5.90 -15.48 0.92
N PRO A 58 -6.92 -16.36 0.89
CA PRO A 58 -7.42 -16.88 -0.36
C PRO A 58 -8.06 -15.74 -1.19
N ILE A 59 -7.74 -15.68 -2.48
CA ILE A 59 -8.38 -14.75 -3.41
C ILE A 59 -9.85 -15.16 -3.53
N LEU A 60 -10.77 -14.28 -3.17
CA LEU A 60 -12.20 -14.56 -3.25
C LEU A 60 -12.67 -14.30 -4.69
N ASN A 61 -12.99 -15.35 -5.42
CA ASN A 61 -13.60 -15.24 -6.74
C ASN A 61 -15.12 -15.11 -6.57
N LEU A 62 -15.65 -13.88 -6.65
CA LEU A 62 -17.07 -13.61 -6.57
C LEU A 62 -17.60 -13.27 -7.97
N GLY A 63 -18.35 -14.18 -8.59
CA GLY A 63 -19.07 -13.91 -9.83
C GLY A 63 -18.20 -13.54 -11.04
N GLY A 64 -17.00 -14.14 -11.16
CA GLY A 64 -16.08 -13.88 -12.27
C GLY A 64 -15.12 -12.70 -12.04
N MET A 65 -15.24 -11.99 -10.92
CA MET A 65 -14.31 -10.94 -10.50
C MET A 65 -13.50 -11.42 -9.27
N GLY A 66 -12.17 -11.38 -9.38
CA GLY A 66 -11.29 -11.70 -8.26
C GLY A 66 -11.24 -10.53 -7.28
N LEU A 67 -11.80 -10.70 -6.09
CA LEU A 67 -11.72 -9.72 -5.00
C LEU A 67 -10.44 -9.95 -4.21
N ASP A 68 -9.48 -9.06 -4.38
CA ASP A 68 -8.23 -9.07 -3.63
C ASP A 68 -8.43 -8.35 -2.29
N LEU A 69 -8.56 -9.12 -1.20
CA LEU A 69 -8.66 -8.59 0.17
C LEU A 69 -7.30 -8.25 0.79
N SER A 70 -6.19 -8.61 0.13
CA SER A 70 -4.84 -8.32 0.63
C SER A 70 -4.57 -6.84 0.95
N PRO A 71 -5.12 -5.84 0.21
CA PRO A 71 -4.91 -4.43 0.52
C PRO A 71 -5.42 -4.02 1.90
N ILE A 72 -6.48 -4.64 2.40
CA ILE A 72 -7.04 -4.31 3.73
C ILE A 72 -6.03 -4.70 4.81
N ILE A 73 -5.58 -5.96 4.79
CA ILE A 73 -4.61 -6.46 5.76
C ILE A 73 -3.27 -5.74 5.62
N ALA A 74 -2.86 -5.44 4.39
CA ALA A 74 -1.65 -4.70 4.11
C ALA A 74 -1.70 -3.27 4.69
N ILE A 75 -2.81 -2.55 4.54
CA ILE A 75 -2.98 -1.22 5.14
C ILE A 75 -2.92 -1.28 6.67
N LEU A 76 -3.55 -2.29 7.28
CA LEU A 76 -3.50 -2.49 8.73
C LEU A 76 -2.04 -2.74 9.21
N ALA A 77 -1.33 -3.63 8.52
CA ALA A 77 0.07 -3.92 8.80
C ALA A 77 0.96 -2.68 8.60
N LEU A 78 0.74 -1.93 7.52
CA LEU A 78 1.46 -0.69 7.23
C LEU A 78 1.25 0.35 8.36
N GLY A 79 0.02 0.50 8.84
CA GLY A 79 -0.30 1.40 9.95
C GLY A 79 0.37 0.99 11.26
N PHE A 80 0.47 -0.32 11.53
CA PHE A 80 1.17 -0.83 12.69
C PHE A 80 2.69 -0.55 12.61
N ILE A 81 3.30 -0.82 11.45
CA ILE A 81 4.72 -0.53 11.17
C ILE A 81 5.00 0.97 11.35
N HIS A 82 4.13 1.84 10.83
CA HIS A 82 4.27 3.28 10.96
C HIS A 82 4.28 3.74 12.42
N ARG A 83 3.32 3.27 13.23
CA ARG A 83 3.25 3.61 14.66
C ARG A 83 4.50 3.17 15.42
N ILE A 84 5.01 1.97 15.15
CA ILE A 84 6.24 1.47 15.75
C ILE A 84 7.43 2.34 15.32
N ALA A 85 7.57 2.62 14.03
CA ALA A 85 8.66 3.42 13.50
C ALA A 85 8.69 4.82 14.15
N VAL A 86 7.54 5.50 14.22
CA VAL A 86 7.44 6.82 14.86
C VAL A 86 7.74 6.74 16.35
N SER A 87 7.22 5.73 17.06
CA SER A 87 7.48 5.53 18.49
C SER A 87 8.97 5.34 18.78
N ILE A 88 9.65 4.49 18.01
CA ILE A 88 11.10 4.26 18.14
C ILE A 88 11.87 5.54 17.85
N LEU A 89 11.52 6.25 16.76
CA LEU A 89 12.18 7.52 16.40
C LEU A 89 12.01 8.57 17.50
N LEU A 90 10.82 8.69 18.09
CA LEU A 90 10.59 9.59 19.21
C LEU A 90 11.43 9.21 20.43
N GLN A 91 11.48 7.92 20.78
CA GLN A 91 12.29 7.46 21.90
C GLN A 91 13.79 7.75 21.71
N VAL A 92 14.32 7.53 20.50
CA VAL A 92 15.72 7.84 20.18
C VAL A 92 15.97 9.34 20.23
N LEU A 93 15.09 10.15 19.63
CA LEU A 93 15.24 11.60 19.59
C LEU A 93 15.14 12.28 20.97
N VAL A 94 14.40 11.69 21.90
CA VAL A 94 14.27 12.21 23.28
C VAL A 94 15.47 11.80 24.16
N ARG A 95 16.16 10.72 23.80
CA ARG A 95 17.33 10.21 24.53
C ARG A 95 18.66 10.84 24.11
N ILE A 96 18.67 11.63 23.03
CA ILE A 96 19.81 12.41 22.53
C ILE A 96 19.64 13.85 23.00
#